data_AF-A0A9W4N7K2-F1
#
_entry.id   AF-A0A9W4N7K2-F1
#
_cell.length_a   1.000
_cell.length_b   1.000
_cell.length_c   1.000
_cell.angle_alpha   90.00
_cell.angle_beta   90.00
_cell.angle_gamma   90.00
#
_symmetry.space_group_name_H-M   'P 1'
#
loop_
_entity.id
_entity.type
_entity.pdbx_description
1 polymer ?
#
loop_
_entity_poly.entity_id
_entity_poly.type
_entity_poly.pdbx_seq_one_letter_code
_entity_poly.pdbx_strand_id
1 'polypeptide(L)'
;DKTEKGLGLASEMCPTSWALYYGLKAVQVPQPIYHAHETNPDELNLRANSGKPGQISAGPNSIWSWNQHNDILMKMSYMFGSEFPEKIYRAWLGYDNAEKEGRRRLCLPPMFLHPVKNTKE
;
A
#
# COMPACT_ATOMS: atom_id res chain seq x y z
N ASP A 1 7.90 -3.04 21.06
CA ASP A 1 7.96 -3.88 19.84
C ASP A 1 8.60 -3.10 18.67
N LYS A 2 9.25 -3.74 17.69
CA LYS A 2 9.82 -3.06 16.50
C LYS A 2 8.74 -2.34 15.69
N THR A 3 7.54 -2.92 15.64
CA THR A 3 6.33 -2.35 15.03
C THR A 3 5.93 -1.02 15.66
N GLU A 4 5.98 -0.91 16.99
CA GLU A 4 5.67 0.33 17.71
C GLU A 4 6.69 1.44 17.46
N LYS A 5 7.94 1.08 17.17
CA LYS A 5 9.01 2.02 16.84
C LYS A 5 8.99 2.46 15.37
N GLY A 6 8.09 1.91 14.54
CA GLY A 6 8.11 2.12 13.09
C GLY A 6 9.31 1.47 12.39
N LEU A 7 9.96 0.51 13.05
CA LEU A 7 11.13 -0.19 12.54
C LEU A 7 10.68 -1.51 11.91
N GLY A 8 9.97 -1.41 10.78
CA GLY A 8 9.45 -2.55 10.03
C GLY A 8 9.67 -2.36 8.54
N LEU A 9 10.02 -3.44 7.87
CA LEU A 9 10.17 -3.47 6.41
C LEU A 9 9.52 -4.76 5.90
N ALA A 10 8.48 -4.60 5.09
CA ALA A 10 7.82 -5.75 4.45
C ALA A 10 8.78 -6.41 3.46
N SER A 11 8.67 -7.73 3.30
CA SER A 11 9.61 -8.54 2.51
C SER A 11 9.75 -8.05 1.06
N GLU A 12 8.66 -7.53 0.51
CA GLU A 12 8.53 -7.06 -0.86
C GLU A 12 9.07 -5.64 -1.04
N MET A 13 9.16 -4.86 0.05
CA MET A 13 9.81 -3.55 0.05
C MET A 13 11.33 -3.67 0.26
N CYS A 14 11.81 -4.81 0.80
CA CYS A 14 13.22 -5.03 1.11
C CYS A 14 14.19 -4.72 -0.04
N PRO A 15 14.00 -5.23 -1.27
CA PRO A 15 14.99 -5.03 -2.34
C PRO A 15 15.20 -3.55 -2.66
N THR A 16 14.11 -2.80 -2.83
CA THR A 16 14.15 -1.36 -3.15
C THR A 16 14.72 -0.56 -1.98
N SER A 17 14.33 -0.88 -0.74
CA SER A 17 14.85 -0.18 0.45
C SER A 17 16.34 -0.43 0.68
N TRP A 18 16.83 -1.66 0.49
CA TRP A 18 18.27 -1.95 0.59
C TRP A 18 19.06 -1.32 -0.54
N ALA A 19 18.54 -1.33 -1.78
CA ALA A 19 19.18 -0.63 -2.89
C ALA A 19 19.38 0.87 -2.57
N LEU A 20 18.32 1.54 -2.10
CA LEU A 20 18.40 2.94 -1.69
C LEU A 20 19.36 3.16 -0.52
N TYR A 21 19.38 2.26 0.47
CA TYR A 21 20.30 2.33 1.62
C TYR A 21 21.78 2.29 1.19
N TYR A 22 22.12 1.50 0.16
CA TYR A 22 23.48 1.43 -0.39
C TYR A 22 23.78 2.49 -1.46
N GLY A 23 22.92 3.51 -1.63
CA GLY A 23 23.12 4.56 -2.63
C GLY A 23 22.92 4.10 -4.08
N LEU A 24 22.29 2.93 -4.28
CA LEU A 24 21.94 2.42 -5.60
C LEU A 24 20.60 3.02 -6.05
N LYS A 25 20.40 3.07 -7.36
CA LYS A 25 19.12 3.43 -7.95
C LYS A 25 18.25 2.17 -8.05
N ALA A 26 17.07 2.20 -7.44
CA ALA A 26 16.03 1.21 -7.72
C ALA A 26 15.21 1.70 -8.93
N VAL A 27 15.17 0.90 -10.00
CA VAL A 27 14.30 1.16 -11.16
C VAL A 27 13.11 0.21 -11.05
N GLN A 28 11.94 0.77 -10.81
CA GLN A 28 10.69 0.01 -10.80
C GLN A 28 9.72 0.68 -11.77
N VAL A 29 9.10 -0.13 -12.65
CA VAL A 29 8.00 0.35 -13.49
C VAL A 29 6.86 0.73 -12.54
N PRO A 30 6.36 1.98 -12.58
CA PRO A 30 5.28 2.38 -11.70
C PRO A 30 4.01 1.61 -12.06
N GLN A 31 3.71 0.54 -11.33
CA GLN A 31 2.46 -0.19 -11.41
C GLN A 31 1.38 0.55 -10.61
N PRO A 32 0.24 0.92 -11.22
CA PRO A 32 -0.85 1.56 -10.48
C PRO A 32 -1.41 0.60 -9.42
N ILE A 33 -1.63 1.13 -8.21
CA ILE A 33 -2.29 0.39 -7.13
C ILE A 33 -3.75 0.83 -7.07
N TYR A 34 -4.66 -0.12 -7.29
CA TYR A 34 -6.09 0.12 -7.28
C TYR A 34 -6.71 -0.39 -5.98
N HIS A 35 -7.72 0.33 -5.50
CA HIS A 35 -8.55 -0.11 -4.39
C HIS A 35 -9.84 -0.74 -4.92
N ALA A 36 -10.18 -1.93 -4.44
CA ALA A 36 -11.40 -2.66 -4.83
C ALA A 36 -12.69 -1.95 -4.39
N HIS A 37 -12.60 -1.13 -3.34
CA HIS A 37 -13.70 -0.41 -2.73
C HIS A 37 -13.37 1.08 -2.68
N GLU A 38 -14.39 1.91 -2.48
CA GLU A 38 -14.19 3.32 -2.20
C GLU A 38 -13.49 3.45 -0.84
N THR A 39 -12.24 3.91 -0.85
CA THR A 39 -11.46 4.20 0.35
C THR A 39 -11.43 5.72 0.53
N ASN A 40 -11.79 6.20 1.72
CA ASN A 40 -11.66 7.61 2.05
C ASN A 40 -10.17 8.02 2.03
N PRO A 41 -9.75 8.96 1.15
CA PRO A 41 -8.34 9.32 1.01
C PRO A 41 -7.77 9.97 2.28
N ASP A 42 -8.57 10.69 3.06
CA ASP A 42 -8.14 11.30 4.32
C ASP A 42 -7.88 10.24 5.38
N GLU A 43 -8.77 9.25 5.51
CA GLU A 43 -8.57 8.12 6.42
C GLU A 43 -7.35 7.29 6.03
N LEU A 44 -7.21 7.02 4.73
CA LEU A 44 -6.05 6.31 4.19
C LEU A 44 -4.75 7.05 4.52
N ASN A 45 -4.72 8.37 4.32
CA ASN A 45 -3.55 9.17 4.64
C ASN A 45 -3.24 9.14 6.14
N LEU A 46 -4.26 9.27 7.00
CA LEU A 46 -4.10 9.22 8.46
C LEU A 46 -3.54 7.89 8.95
N ARG A 47 -3.99 6.77 8.38
CA ARG A 47 -3.58 5.42 8.77
C ARG A 47 -2.26 5.00 8.13
N ALA A 48 -2.04 5.32 6.86
CA ALA A 48 -0.80 5.01 6.16
C ALA A 48 0.36 5.83 6.72
N ASN A 49 0.11 7.07 7.12
CA ASN A 49 1.11 7.98 7.69
C ASN A 49 0.90 8.24 9.18
N SER A 50 0.35 7.26 9.92
CA SER A 50 0.11 7.35 11.37
C SER A 50 1.41 7.52 12.16
N GLY A 51 1.29 7.96 13.42
CA GLY A 51 2.43 8.09 14.32
C GLY A 51 3.13 9.44 14.26
N LYS A 52 4.08 9.64 15.18
CA LYS A 52 4.85 10.88 15.32
C LYS A 52 6.07 10.85 14.39
N PRO A 53 6.69 12.00 14.07
CA PRO A 53 7.97 12.03 13.35
C PRO A 53 9.00 11.08 13.98
N GLY A 54 9.65 10.26 13.14
CA GLY A 54 10.53 9.16 13.59
C GLY A 54 9.84 7.83 13.88
N GLN A 55 8.50 7.80 13.88
CA GLN A 55 7.66 6.61 14.07
C GLN A 55 6.49 6.63 13.08
N ILE A 56 6.73 7.09 11.86
CA ILE A 56 5.68 7.19 10.85
C ILE A 56 5.32 5.79 10.35
N SER A 57 4.04 5.61 10.03
CA SER A 57 3.46 4.32 9.69
C SER A 57 3.55 3.31 10.84
N ALA A 58 3.64 3.79 12.09
CA ALA A 58 3.67 2.98 13.31
C ALA A 58 2.44 3.23 14.21
N GLY A 59 2.31 2.38 15.23
CA GLY A 59 1.27 2.50 16.26
C GLY A 59 -0.04 1.80 15.90
N PRO A 60 -1.00 1.75 16.85
CA PRO A 60 -2.17 0.88 16.77
C PRO A 60 -3.12 1.20 15.60
N ASN A 61 -3.06 2.41 15.04
CA ASN A 61 -3.89 2.84 13.90
C ASN A 61 -3.16 2.74 12.56
N SER A 62 -1.90 2.27 12.54
CA SER A 62 -1.15 2.09 11.30
C SER A 62 -1.75 0.97 10.46
N ILE A 63 -1.76 1.15 9.13
CA ILE A 63 -2.07 0.06 8.19
C ILE A 63 -1.15 -1.16 8.37
N TRP A 64 0.05 -0.99 8.94
CA TRP A 64 1.03 -2.07 9.15
C TRP A 64 0.87 -2.79 10.49
N SER A 65 0.00 -2.29 11.35
CA SER A 65 -0.27 -2.94 12.64
C SER A 65 -1.12 -4.19 12.47
N TRP A 66 -0.97 -5.11 13.42
CA TRP A 66 -1.73 -6.35 13.44
C TRP A 66 -3.24 -6.07 13.36
N ASN A 67 -3.93 -6.82 12.48
CA ASN A 67 -5.36 -6.70 12.23
C ASN A 67 -5.86 -5.32 11.70
N GLN A 68 -4.96 -4.40 11.34
CA GLN A 68 -5.30 -3.08 10.79
C GLN A 68 -5.09 -2.98 9.26
N HIS A 69 -4.57 -4.04 8.64
CA HIS A 69 -4.32 -4.10 7.20
C HIS A 69 -5.50 -4.66 6.40
N ASN A 70 -6.46 -5.33 7.04
CA ASN A 70 -7.47 -6.14 6.34
C ASN A 70 -8.50 -5.32 5.57
N ASP A 71 -8.89 -4.18 6.09
CA ASP A 71 -9.92 -3.33 5.49
C ASP A 71 -9.40 -2.40 4.39
N ILE A 72 -8.11 -2.04 4.44
CA ILE A 72 -7.43 -1.20 3.44
C ILE A 72 -6.48 -2.02 2.56
N LEU A 73 -5.36 -2.51 3.11
CA LEU A 73 -4.27 -3.12 2.34
C LEU A 73 -4.76 -4.39 1.62
N MET A 74 -5.46 -5.29 2.32
CA MET A 74 -5.93 -6.55 1.71
C MET A 74 -6.96 -6.34 0.59
N LYS A 75 -7.49 -5.13 0.44
CA LYS A 75 -8.40 -4.76 -0.65
C LYS A 75 -7.72 -3.96 -1.78
N MET A 76 -6.40 -3.77 -1.71
CA MET A 76 -5.61 -3.18 -2.79
C MET A 76 -5.19 -4.25 -3.81
N SER A 77 -5.05 -3.87 -5.09
CA SER A 77 -4.60 -4.75 -6.18
C SER A 77 -3.22 -5.38 -5.96
N TYR A 78 -2.44 -4.81 -5.05
CA TYR A 78 -1.14 -5.33 -4.64
C TYR A 78 -1.24 -6.58 -3.75
N MET A 79 -2.31 -6.71 -2.96
CA MET A 79 -2.44 -7.79 -1.98
C MET A 79 -3.20 -8.99 -2.55
N PHE A 80 -2.77 -10.19 -2.15
CA PHE A 80 -3.36 -11.47 -2.54
C PHE A 80 -4.81 -11.63 -2.09
N GLY A 81 -5.23 -10.94 -1.02
CA GLY A 81 -6.60 -10.96 -0.49
C GLY A 81 -7.60 -10.11 -1.28
N SER A 82 -7.16 -9.45 -2.36
CA SER A 82 -8.01 -8.54 -3.12
C SER A 82 -8.85 -9.28 -4.15
N GLU A 83 -9.94 -8.65 -4.61
CA GLU A 83 -10.81 -9.20 -5.66
C GLU A 83 -10.21 -9.11 -7.09
N PHE A 84 -9.09 -8.40 -7.26
CA PHE A 84 -8.51 -8.16 -8.60
C PHE A 84 -7.98 -9.43 -9.26
N PRO A 85 -7.14 -10.27 -8.60
CA PRO A 85 -6.59 -11.47 -9.22
C PRO A 85 -7.68 -12.44 -9.67
N GLU A 86 -8.73 -12.61 -8.85
CA GLU A 86 -9.87 -13.47 -9.22
C GLU A 86 -10.58 -12.96 -10.48
N LYS A 87 -10.88 -11.64 -10.54
CA LYS A 87 -11.55 -11.05 -11.71
C LYS A 87 -10.72 -11.21 -12.98
N ILE A 88 -9.41 -10.95 -12.91
CA ILE A 88 -8.50 -11.14 -14.06
C ILE A 88 -8.43 -12.60 -14.47
N TYR A 89 -8.29 -13.52 -13.52
CA TYR A 89 -8.20 -14.94 -13.80
C TYR A 89 -9.49 -15.47 -14.43
N ARG A 90 -10.65 -15.05 -13.94
CA ARG A 90 -11.95 -15.43 -14.52
C ARG A 90 -12.16 -14.86 -15.92
N ALA A 91 -11.75 -13.61 -16.15
CA ALA A 91 -11.79 -12.99 -17.48
C ALA A 91 -10.90 -13.77 -18.46
N TRP A 92 -9.68 -14.14 -18.05
CA TRP A 92 -8.76 -14.94 -18.85
C TRP A 92 -9.33 -16.32 -19.23
N LEU A 93 -10.10 -16.94 -18.33
CA LEU A 93 -10.80 -18.21 -18.59
C LEU A 93 -12.06 -18.07 -19.47
N GLY A 94 -12.41 -16.85 -19.90
CA GLY A 94 -13.57 -16.61 -20.77
C GLY A 94 -14.91 -16.62 -20.02
N TYR A 95 -14.93 -16.41 -18.71
CA TYR A 95 -16.20 -16.29 -17.98
C TYR A 95 -16.85 -14.93 -18.25
N ASP A 96 -18.08 -14.96 -18.77
CA ASP A 96 -18.87 -13.77 -19.08
C ASP A 96 -19.16 -12.95 -17.80
N ASN A 97 -18.91 -11.64 -17.86
CA ASN A 97 -19.16 -10.59 -16.85
C ASN A 97 -18.01 -10.20 -15.90
N ALA A 98 -16.79 -10.73 -16.05
CA ALA A 98 -15.66 -10.35 -15.18
C ALA A 98 -15.19 -8.87 -15.35
N GLU A 99 -15.37 -8.27 -16.54
CA GLU A 99 -14.88 -6.92 -16.86
C GLU A 99 -15.91 -5.79 -16.70
N LYS A 100 -17.19 -6.08 -16.48
CA LYS A 100 -18.29 -5.11 -16.71
C LYS A 100 -18.50 -4.06 -15.60
N GLU A 101 -17.81 -4.13 -14.46
CA GLU A 101 -18.06 -3.19 -13.36
C GLU A 101 -17.13 -1.96 -13.42
N GLY A 102 -17.60 -0.89 -14.07
CA GLY A 102 -17.02 0.45 -14.09
C GLY A 102 -17.17 1.20 -12.75
N ARG A 103 -16.68 0.63 -11.65
CA ARG A 103 -16.61 1.34 -10.35
C ARG A 103 -15.52 2.41 -10.39
N ARG A 104 -15.80 3.59 -9.81
CA ARG A 104 -14.78 4.63 -9.57
C ARG A 104 -13.82 4.12 -8.50
N ARG A 105 -12.67 3.59 -8.94
CA ARG A 105 -11.64 3.05 -8.03
C ARG A 105 -10.61 4.14 -7.73
N LEU A 106 -10.25 4.27 -6.45
CA LEU A 106 -9.08 5.05 -6.07
C LEU A 106 -7.84 4.39 -6.68
N CYS A 107 -7.08 5.16 -7.47
CA CYS A 107 -5.83 4.76 -8.08
C CYS A 107 -4.73 5.65 -7.52
N LEU A 108 -3.77 5.06 -6.81
CA LEU A 108 -2.63 5.78 -6.27
C LEU A 108 -1.37 5.48 -7.10
N PRO A 109 -0.53 6.49 -7.37
CA PRO A 109 0.78 6.23 -7.95
C PRO A 109 1.58 5.34 -6.97
N PRO A 110 2.40 4.40 -7.48
CA PRO A 110 3.21 3.50 -6.65
C PRO A 110 4.37 4.21 -5.95
N MET A 111 4.53 5.51 -6.13
CA MET A 111 5.44 6.29 -5.31
C MET A 111 4.77 6.65 -3.98
N PHE A 112 4.99 5.78 -2.99
CA PHE A 112 4.83 6.16 -1.60
C PHE A 112 6.07 6.95 -1.17
N LEU A 113 6.13 8.23 -1.55
CA LEU A 113 7.14 9.13 -0.99
C LEU A 113 6.78 9.34 0.47
N HIS A 114 7.58 8.77 1.36
CA HIS A 114 7.49 9.07 2.77
C HIS A 114 7.84 10.55 2.94
N PRO A 115 6.89 11.44 3.28
CA PRO A 115 7.23 12.83 3.51
C PRO A 115 8.17 12.86 4.72
N VAL A 116 9.31 13.55 4.60
CA VAL A 116 10.13 13.88 5.77
C VAL A 116 9.29 14.86 6.59
N LYS A 117 8.53 14.34 7.55
CA LYS A 117 7.74 15.15 8.47
C LYS A 117 8.70 15.79 9.47
N ASN A 118 8.58 17.10 9.69
CA ASN A 118 9.50 17.93 10.48
C ASN A 118 10.91 18.07 9.89
N THR A 119 11.04 18.46 8.62
CA THR A 119 12.23 19.24 8.23
C THR A 119 12.12 20.59 8.94
N LYS A 120 12.75 20.69 10.12
CA LYS A 120 13.08 22.01 10.66
C LYS A 120 13.92 22.71 9.60
N GLU A 121 13.59 23.97 9.30
CA GLU A 121 14.61 24.92 8.86
C GLU A 121 15.73 24.98 9.92
#